data_AF-A0A6P0C8E7-F1
#
_entry.id   AF-A0A6P0C8E7-F1
#
_cell.length_a   1.000
_cell.length_b   1.000
_cell.length_c   1.000
_cell.angle_alpha   90.00
_cell.angle_beta   90.00
_cell.angle_gamma   90.00
#
_symmetry.space_group_name_H-M   'P 1'
#
loop_
_entity.id
_entity.type
_entity.pdbx_description
1 polymer ?
#
loop_
_entity_poly.entity_id
_entity_poly.type
_entity_poly.pdbx_seq_one_letter_code
_entity_poly.pdbx_strand_id
1 'polypeptide(L)'
;MSHPINLAEKLAQISTHWDPHVIADYNGNEVMVVKFQGEFPFHLHEETDDFFLVLKGEMVMDIEDRSHPVRAGEIFVVPKGVTHRPRSEHECEVLLIEPKGEPNTGDAATAASKPRI
;
A
#
# COMPACT_ATOMS: atom_id res chain seq x y z
N MET A 1 14.38 -19.23 -12.35
CA MET A 1 14.98 -18.02 -12.96
C MET A 1 14.09 -16.84 -12.64
N SER A 2 14.66 -15.68 -12.34
CA SER A 2 13.90 -14.44 -12.19
C SER A 2 13.43 -13.97 -13.57
N HIS A 3 12.18 -13.52 -13.65
CA HIS A 3 11.59 -12.95 -14.86
C HIS A 3 11.05 -11.55 -14.54
N PRO A 4 10.99 -10.64 -15.53
CA PRO A 4 10.34 -9.35 -15.34
C PRO A 4 8.88 -9.52 -14.90
N ILE A 5 8.43 -8.65 -13.99
CA ILE A 5 7.03 -8.59 -13.56
C ILE A 5 6.40 -7.34 -14.16
N ASN A 6 5.29 -7.51 -14.86
CA ASN A 6 4.49 -6.41 -15.38
C ASN A 6 3.45 -6.01 -14.33
N LEU A 7 3.57 -4.79 -13.79
CA LEU A 7 2.66 -4.29 -12.76
C LEU A 7 1.21 -4.21 -13.25
N ALA A 8 0.99 -3.79 -14.50
CA ALA A 8 -0.35 -3.68 -15.06
C ALA A 8 -1.04 -5.05 -15.18
N GLU A 9 -0.29 -6.10 -15.57
CA GLU A 9 -0.82 -7.47 -15.63
C GLU A 9 -1.16 -8.03 -14.23
N LYS A 10 -0.41 -7.64 -13.19
CA LYS A 10 -0.71 -8.03 -11.80
C LYS A 10 -1.94 -7.28 -11.27
N LEU A 11 -2.01 -5.97 -11.46
CA LEU A 11 -3.16 -5.15 -11.07
C LEU A 11 -4.44 -5.56 -11.79
N ALA A 12 -4.37 -6.01 -13.04
CA ALA A 12 -5.53 -6.50 -13.79
C ALA A 12 -6.15 -7.78 -13.19
N GLN A 13 -5.43 -8.50 -12.31
CA GLN A 13 -5.95 -9.67 -11.61
C GLN A 13 -6.72 -9.30 -10.33
N ILE A 14 -6.66 -8.04 -9.90
CA ILE A 14 -7.23 -7.55 -8.65
C ILE A 14 -8.50 -6.74 -8.95
N SER A 15 -9.61 -7.15 -8.33
CA SER A 15 -10.89 -6.43 -8.35
C SER A 15 -11.34 -5.94 -6.98
N THR A 16 -10.63 -6.36 -5.93
CA THR A 16 -10.83 -5.96 -4.53
C THR A 16 -10.03 -4.70 -4.20
N HIS A 17 -10.28 -4.14 -3.02
CA HIS A 17 -9.64 -2.93 -2.53
C HIS A 17 -9.08 -3.15 -1.13
N TRP A 18 -7.97 -2.47 -0.83
CA TRP A 18 -7.28 -2.45 0.46
C TRP A 18 -6.58 -3.75 0.89
N ASP A 19 -6.64 -4.80 0.09
CA ASP A 19 -5.95 -6.07 0.28
C ASP A 19 -4.69 -6.17 -0.62
N PRO A 20 -3.48 -5.96 -0.08
CA PRO A 20 -2.26 -6.00 -0.87
C PRO A 20 -1.97 -7.40 -1.40
N HIS A 21 -1.48 -7.49 -2.62
CA HIS A 21 -1.07 -8.73 -3.25
C HIS A 21 0.43 -8.76 -3.48
N VAL A 22 1.11 -9.79 -2.98
CA VAL A 22 2.57 -9.91 -3.09
C VAL A 22 2.96 -10.35 -4.49
N ILE A 23 3.86 -9.61 -5.13
CA ILE A 23 4.36 -9.90 -6.48
C ILE A 23 5.84 -10.31 -6.48
N ALA A 24 6.63 -9.87 -5.50
CA ALA A 24 8.04 -10.24 -5.36
C ALA A 24 8.54 -10.14 -3.91
N ASP A 25 9.68 -10.76 -3.63
CA ASP A 25 10.46 -10.54 -2.40
C ASP A 25 11.78 -9.84 -2.77
N TYR A 26 12.22 -8.89 -1.95
CA TYR A 26 13.51 -8.20 -2.10
C TYR A 26 14.12 -7.85 -0.74
N ASN A 27 15.29 -8.41 -0.43
CA ASN A 27 16.04 -8.14 0.81
C ASN A 27 15.22 -8.27 2.11
N GLY A 28 14.35 -9.28 2.20
CA GLY A 28 13.47 -9.47 3.36
C GLY A 28 12.20 -8.60 3.36
N ASN A 29 11.99 -7.83 2.29
CA ASN A 29 10.76 -7.08 2.06
C ASN A 29 9.89 -7.76 1.02
N GLU A 30 8.61 -7.45 1.03
CA GLU A 30 7.64 -7.80 0.00
C GLU A 30 7.35 -6.58 -0.86
N VAL A 31 7.37 -6.78 -2.18
CA VAL A 31 6.85 -5.81 -3.14
C VAL A 31 5.43 -6.22 -3.47
N MET A 32 4.49 -5.31 -3.27
CA MET A 32 3.06 -5.58 -3.38
C MET A 32 2.38 -4.57 -4.30
N VAL A 33 1.24 -4.98 -4.87
CA VAL A 33 0.32 -4.07 -5.57
C VAL A 33 -1.05 -4.15 -4.92
N VAL A 34 -1.77 -3.03 -4.94
CA VAL A 34 -3.08 -2.90 -4.32
C VAL A 34 -3.90 -1.83 -5.03
N LYS A 35 -5.23 -1.91 -4.90
CA LYS A 35 -6.16 -0.86 -5.33
C LYS A 35 -6.81 -0.22 -4.12
N PHE A 36 -6.85 1.10 -4.09
CA PHE A 36 -7.47 1.89 -3.04
C PHE A 36 -8.75 2.54 -3.57
N GLN A 37 -9.83 2.50 -2.78
CA GLN A 37 -11.05 3.27 -3.02
C GLN A 37 -11.85 3.42 -1.73
N GLY A 38 -12.37 4.62 -1.48
CA GLY A 38 -12.96 5.00 -0.20
C GLY A 38 -11.90 5.39 0.84
N GLU A 39 -12.20 5.17 2.11
CA GLU A 39 -11.30 5.49 3.22
C GLU A 39 -10.81 4.21 3.89
N PHE A 40 -9.51 4.13 4.14
CA PHE A 40 -8.96 3.12 5.05
C PHE A 40 -9.10 3.62 6.50
N PRO A 41 -9.11 2.73 7.51
CA PRO A 41 -9.07 3.18 8.90
C PRO A 41 -7.77 3.93 9.21
N PHE A 42 -7.84 4.86 10.18
CA PHE A 42 -6.62 5.36 10.81
C PHE A 42 -5.89 4.20 11.48
N HIS A 43 -4.60 4.10 11.22
CA HIS A 43 -3.76 3.03 11.72
C HIS A 43 -2.32 3.51 11.94
N LEU A 44 -1.49 2.64 12.50
CA LEU A 44 -0.14 2.96 12.97
C LEU A 44 0.77 1.76 12.80
N HIS A 45 1.96 1.98 12.25
CA HIS A 45 3.06 1.02 12.29
C HIS A 45 4.09 1.48 13.32
N GLU A 46 4.29 0.73 14.40
CA GLU A 46 5.17 1.16 15.51
C GLU A 46 6.65 1.10 15.11
N GLU A 47 7.04 0.08 14.35
CA GLU A 47 8.45 -0.28 14.15
C GLU A 47 8.97 -0.03 12.73
N THR A 48 8.07 0.20 11.77
CA THR A 48 8.36 0.23 10.34
C THR A 48 7.77 1.48 9.69
N ASP A 49 8.50 2.04 8.74
CA ASP A 49 7.95 3.09 7.88
C ASP A 49 6.99 2.45 6.87
N ASP A 50 5.95 3.18 6.46
CA ASP A 50 5.01 2.73 5.44
C ASP A 50 5.24 3.45 4.11
N PHE A 51 5.27 2.70 3.01
CA PHE A 51 5.69 3.17 1.69
C PHE A 51 4.58 3.05 0.67
N PHE A 52 4.32 4.16 -0.03
CA PHE A 52 3.32 4.25 -1.08
C PHE A 52 3.94 4.84 -2.35
N LEU A 53 3.76 4.15 -3.49
CA LEU A 53 3.97 4.72 -4.83
C LEU A 53 2.65 4.66 -5.58
N VAL A 54 2.09 5.82 -5.93
CA VAL A 54 0.88 5.85 -6.76
C VAL A 54 1.26 5.59 -8.22
N LEU A 55 0.70 4.53 -8.78
CA LEU A 55 0.92 4.14 -10.18
C LEU A 55 -0.10 4.81 -11.11
N LYS A 56 -1.35 4.95 -10.65
CA LYS A 56 -2.46 5.55 -11.40
C LYS A 56 -3.54 6.06 -10.44
N GLY A 57 -4.14 7.19 -10.80
CA GLY A 57 -5.14 7.86 -9.95
C GLY A 57 -4.48 8.84 -8.98
N GLU A 58 -5.19 9.13 -7.89
CA GLU A 58 -4.77 10.02 -6.83
C GLU A 58 -5.29 9.46 -5.50
N MET A 59 -4.45 9.46 -4.47
CA MET A 59 -4.88 9.24 -3.09
C MET A 59 -4.58 10.47 -2.25
N VAL A 60 -5.16 10.54 -1.06
CA VAL A 60 -4.84 11.54 -0.05
C VAL A 60 -4.37 10.80 1.20
N MET A 61 -3.22 11.22 1.72
CA MET A 61 -2.71 10.77 3.01
C MET A 61 -3.09 11.78 4.08
N ASP A 62 -3.91 11.38 5.04
CA ASP A 62 -4.24 12.19 6.22
C ASP A 62 -3.28 11.85 7.36
N ILE A 63 -2.63 12.87 7.92
CA ILE A 63 -1.73 12.80 9.09
C ILE A 63 -2.10 13.95 10.01
N GLU A 64 -2.52 13.64 11.23
CA GLU A 64 -3.00 14.63 12.20
C GLU A 64 -4.10 15.54 11.61
N ASP A 65 -3.86 16.84 11.51
CA ASP A 65 -4.77 17.85 10.95
C ASP A 65 -4.46 18.21 9.48
N ARG A 66 -3.60 17.43 8.81
CA ARG A 66 -3.13 17.69 7.45
C ARG A 66 -3.54 16.59 6.49
N SER A 67 -3.81 17.01 5.26
CA SER A 67 -4.10 16.12 4.13
C SER A 67 -3.11 16.38 3.00
N HIS A 68 -2.49 15.31 2.51
CA HIS A 68 -1.45 15.34 1.50
C HIS A 68 -1.92 14.58 0.26
N PRO A 69 -2.30 15.27 -0.84
CA PRO A 69 -2.56 14.61 -2.11
C PRO A 69 -1.30 13.94 -2.65
N VAL A 70 -1.44 12.72 -3.15
CA VAL A 70 -0.37 11.92 -3.77
C VAL A 70 -0.88 11.40 -5.10
N ARG A 71 -0.23 11.80 -6.19
CA ARG A 71 -0.64 11.54 -7.58
C ARG A 71 0.23 10.50 -8.23
N ALA A 72 -0.26 9.95 -9.35
CA ALA A 72 0.51 9.03 -10.18
C ALA A 72 1.94 9.52 -10.46
N GLY A 73 2.92 8.67 -10.13
CA GLY A 73 4.36 8.96 -10.22
C GLY A 73 4.98 9.53 -8.95
N GLU A 74 4.19 9.83 -7.92
CA GLU A 74 4.67 10.35 -6.64
C GLU A 74 4.78 9.23 -5.60
N ILE A 75 5.78 9.39 -4.72
CA ILE A 75 5.95 8.55 -3.53
C ILE A 75 5.49 9.31 -2.29
N PHE A 76 4.98 8.57 -1.32
CA PHE A 76 4.76 9.05 0.03
C PHE A 76 5.28 8.01 1.01
N VAL A 77 6.07 8.45 2.00
CA VAL A 77 6.58 7.59 3.06
C VAL A 77 6.06 8.13 4.38
N VAL A 78 5.34 7.31 5.11
CA VAL A 78 4.90 7.63 6.48
C VAL A 78 5.96 7.10 7.44
N PRO A 79 6.62 7.96 8.24
CA PRO A 79 7.56 7.50 9.23
C PRO A 79 6.88 6.59 10.27
N LYS A 80 7.62 5.59 10.76
CA LYS A 80 7.16 4.76 11.87
C LYS A 80 6.73 5.59 13.07
N GLY A 81 5.74 5.10 13.81
CA GLY A 81 5.19 5.81 14.96
C GLY A 81 4.17 6.89 14.59
N VAL A 82 3.85 7.10 13.30
CA VAL A 82 2.88 8.11 12.85
C VAL A 82 1.54 7.46 12.53
N THR A 83 0.50 7.88 13.25
CA THR A 83 -0.89 7.52 12.94
C THR A 83 -1.33 8.23 11.67
N HIS A 84 -1.86 7.48 10.71
CA HIS A 84 -2.19 8.01 9.40
C HIS A 84 -3.36 7.27 8.77
N ARG A 85 -3.88 7.82 7.67
CA ARG A 85 -4.95 7.23 6.87
C ARG A 85 -4.79 7.55 5.38
N PRO A 86 -4.61 6.56 4.51
CA PRO A 86 -4.83 6.73 3.08
C PRO A 86 -6.33 6.69 2.76
N ARG A 87 -6.74 7.53 1.81
CA ARG A 87 -8.09 7.49 1.22
C ARG A 87 -8.04 7.89 -0.25
N SER A 88 -8.97 7.40 -1.05
CA SER A 88 -9.12 7.79 -2.45
C SER A 88 -10.59 7.83 -2.86
N GLU A 89 -11.01 8.93 -3.48
CA GLU A 89 -12.39 9.10 -3.96
C GLU A 89 -12.72 8.18 -5.14
N HIS A 90 -11.71 7.86 -5.96
CA HIS A 90 -11.81 6.98 -7.11
C HIS A 90 -10.84 5.80 -6.96
N GLU A 91 -10.91 4.80 -7.84
CA GLU A 91 -9.92 3.72 -7.80
C GLU A 91 -8.51 4.27 -8.05
N CYS A 92 -7.59 3.97 -7.14
CA CYS A 92 -6.19 4.36 -7.19
C CYS A 92 -5.32 3.10 -7.13
N GLU A 93 -4.43 2.93 -8.10
CA GLU A 93 -3.52 1.77 -8.16
C GLU A 93 -2.19 2.15 -7.49
N VAL A 94 -1.76 1.36 -6.50
CA VAL A 94 -0.63 1.68 -5.63
C VAL A 94 0.32 0.49 -5.54
N LEU A 95 1.62 0.78 -5.53
CA LEU A 95 2.67 -0.16 -5.18
C LEU A 95 3.13 0.11 -3.74
N LEU A 96 3.26 -0.96 -2.97
CA LEU A 96 3.75 -0.94 -1.59
C LEU A 96 5.05 -1.73 -1.51
N ILE A 97 5.91 -1.33 -0.57
CA ILE A 97 7.12 -2.07 -0.19
C ILE A 97 7.17 -2.10 1.33
N GLU A 98 7.06 -3.29 1.91
CA GLU A 98 7.01 -3.46 3.37
C GLU A 98 7.92 -4.62 3.79
N PRO A 99 8.42 -4.63 5.04
CA PRO A 99 9.03 -5.82 5.61
C PRO A 99 8.10 -7.03 5.53
N LYS A 100 8.66 -8.21 5.25
CA LYS A 100 7.86 -9.41 5.09
C LYS A 100 7.07 -9.73 6.35
N GLY A 101 5.76 -9.91 6.19
CA GLY A 101 4.85 -10.22 7.29
C GLY A 101 4.35 -9.00 8.07
N GLU A 102 4.71 -7.78 7.67
CA GLU A 102 4.12 -6.55 8.22
C GLU A 102 2.59 -6.57 8.01
N PRO A 103 1.76 -6.33 9.03
CA PRO A 103 0.32 -6.17 8.87
C PRO A 103 0.00 -4.82 8.22
N ASN A 104 -0.85 -4.77 7.20
CA ASN A 104 -1.22 -3.52 6.50
C ASN A 104 -2.02 -2.50 7.36
N THR A 105 -2.38 -2.87 8.58
CA THR A 105 -3.03 -2.01 9.59
C THR A 105 -2.10 -1.75 10.79
N GLY A 106 -0.87 -2.27 10.77
CA GLY A 106 0.00 -2.32 11.95
C GLY A 106 -0.42 -3.32 13.04
N ASP A 107 -1.57 -3.99 12.89
CA ASP A 107 -2.08 -5.00 13.82
C ASP A 107 -2.42 -6.30 13.10
N ALA A 108 -1.74 -7.39 13.49
CA ALA A 108 -1.95 -8.71 12.92
C ALA A 108 -3.39 -9.23 13.08
N ALA A 109 -4.15 -8.78 14.07
CA ALA A 109 -5.54 -9.19 14.27
C ALA A 109 -6.52 -8.56 13.26
N THR A 110 -6.14 -7.45 12.63
CA THR A 110 -6.97 -6.71 11.67
C THR A 110 -6.40 -6.68 10.25
N ALA A 111 -5.26 -7.32 10.05
CA ALA A 111 -4.57 -7.38 8.77
C ALA A 111 -5.38 -8.14 7.71
N ALA A 112 -5.34 -7.64 6.49
CA ALA A 112 -5.84 -8.36 5.32
C ALA A 112 -4.92 -9.55 4.99
N SER A 113 -5.46 -10.59 4.35
CA SER A 113 -4.61 -11.61 3.74
C SER A 113 -3.82 -10.99 2.58
N LYS A 114 -2.55 -11.34 2.47
CA LYS A 114 -1.65 -10.90 1.40
C LYS A 114 -1.34 -12.04 0.42
N PRO A 115 -2.29 -12.44 -0.46
CA PRO A 115 -2.05 -13.54 -1.39
C PRO A 115 -0.93 -13.19 -2.38
N ARG A 116 -0.19 -14.20 -2.81
CA ARG A 116 0.85 -14.05 -3.83
C ARG A 116 0.28 -14.32 -5.22
N ILE A 117 0.54 -13.43 -6.17
CA ILE A 117 0.06 -13.53 -7.55
C ILE A 117 1.16 -13.35 -8.58
#